data_AF-A0A6P3EYC2-F1
#
_entry.id   AF-A0A6P3EYC2-F1
#
_cell.length_a   1.000
_cell.length_b   1.000
_cell.length_c   1.000
_cell.angle_alpha   90.00
_cell.angle_beta   90.00
_cell.angle_gamma   90.00
#
_symmetry.space_group_name_H-M   'P 1'
#
loop_
_entity.id
_entity.type
_entity.pdbx_description
1 polymer ?
#
loop_
_entity_poly.entity_id
_entity_poly.type
_entity_poly.pdbx_seq_one_letter_code
_entity_poly.pdbx_strand_id
1 'polypeptide(L)'
;MASRAKRRAVGPGVPQPQGAHVRCDEEEEEGEMEEEDEDSEDSDEEEDGDDEIVDEGTQCAEQIKELILSCCEKNCEKSMVEQLDKLLNDTTKPVGFLLSERFINVPPQIALPMHQQLQKELAEAHKTNKPCGKCYFYLFVSKTFVEVGKTNSKKKWNNQKKDELMFANAEEEFFYEKAVLKFNYPVQEEGDTCLGGRWSFDDVPMKPLRTVMLIPHDKMNEIMDKLKEHLSV
;
A
#
# COMPACT_ATOMS: atom_id res chain seq x y z
N MET A 1 -22.28 58.27 -7.05
CA MET A 1 -21.32 59.24 -7.62
C MET A 1 -21.19 58.95 -9.11
N ALA A 2 -21.47 59.95 -9.93
CA ALA A 2 -21.52 59.84 -11.38
C ALA A 2 -20.12 59.95 -11.99
N SER A 3 -19.84 59.19 -13.06
CA SER A 3 -19.00 59.71 -14.14
C SER A 3 -19.44 59.13 -15.47
N ARG A 4 -19.47 60.02 -16.47
CA ARG A 4 -20.09 59.88 -17.78
C ARG A 4 -19.01 60.04 -18.85
N ALA A 5 -18.96 59.06 -19.76
CA ALA A 5 -18.67 59.10 -21.20
C ALA A 5 -17.53 59.95 -21.83
N LYS A 6 -16.82 59.32 -22.78
CA LYS A 6 -16.57 59.81 -24.18
C LYS A 6 -16.02 58.65 -25.04
N ARG A 7 -16.75 58.14 -26.06
CA ARG A 7 -16.80 58.54 -27.51
C ARG A 7 -15.46 58.29 -28.24
N ARG A 8 -15.34 57.85 -29.51
CA ARG A 8 -16.17 57.34 -30.64
C ARG A 8 -15.16 57.11 -31.80
N ALA A 9 -15.41 56.18 -32.73
CA ALA A 9 -15.17 56.30 -34.19
C ALA A 9 -15.26 54.87 -34.81
N VAL A 10 -16.35 54.48 -35.49
CA VAL A 10 -16.74 54.71 -36.91
C VAL A 10 -16.01 53.77 -37.89
N GLY A 11 -16.79 52.91 -38.57
CA GLY A 11 -16.40 51.99 -39.67
C GLY A 11 -16.03 52.72 -40.99
N PRO A 12 -16.25 52.18 -42.22
CA PRO A 12 -17.36 51.31 -42.66
C PRO A 12 -17.00 50.22 -43.73
N GLY A 13 -17.98 49.42 -44.18
CA GLY A 13 -17.98 48.87 -45.55
C GLY A 13 -18.56 47.44 -45.75
N VAL A 14 -19.81 47.37 -46.19
CA VAL A 14 -20.60 46.20 -46.70
C VAL A 14 -20.68 46.39 -48.24
N PRO A 15 -20.89 45.40 -49.19
CA PRO A 15 -22.01 44.44 -49.17
C PRO A 15 -21.96 43.08 -49.95
N GLN A 16 -22.84 42.18 -49.48
CA GLN A 16 -23.72 41.14 -50.11
C GLN A 16 -23.38 40.25 -51.35
N PRO A 17 -24.07 39.07 -51.45
CA PRO A 17 -23.76 37.94 -52.34
C PRO A 17 -24.69 37.80 -53.58
N GLN A 18 -24.34 36.90 -54.52
CA GLN A 18 -25.15 36.28 -55.61
C GLN A 18 -24.20 35.39 -56.46
N GLY A 19 -24.52 34.26 -57.10
CA GLY A 19 -25.75 33.51 -57.40
C GLY A 19 -25.41 32.23 -58.21
N ALA A 20 -26.37 31.32 -58.34
CA ALA A 20 -26.30 29.91 -58.79
C ALA A 20 -26.01 29.64 -60.29
N HIS A 21 -25.53 28.42 -60.66
CA HIS A 21 -26.13 27.50 -61.67
C HIS A 21 -25.35 26.15 -61.86
N VAL A 22 -26.08 25.02 -61.79
CA VAL A 22 -26.00 23.74 -62.58
C VAL A 22 -24.85 22.72 -62.42
N ARG A 23 -25.20 21.60 -61.73
CA ARG A 23 -25.45 20.19 -62.16
C ARG A 23 -24.49 19.46 -63.15
N CYS A 24 -23.93 18.34 -62.65
CA CYS A 24 -23.64 16.99 -63.25
C CYS A 24 -22.85 16.93 -64.58
N ASP A 25 -21.80 16.13 -64.79
CA ASP A 25 -21.49 14.73 -64.43
C ASP A 25 -19.98 14.42 -64.60
N GLU A 26 -19.53 13.30 -64.01
CA GLU A 26 -18.37 12.43 -64.37
C GLU A 26 -16.94 13.03 -64.18
N GLU A 27 -15.92 12.41 -63.57
CA GLU A 27 -15.42 11.02 -63.57
C GLU A 27 -14.61 10.69 -62.27
N GLU A 28 -14.47 9.40 -61.97
CA GLU A 28 -13.64 8.70 -60.96
C GLU A 28 -12.13 8.96 -61.21
N GLU A 29 -11.13 8.85 -60.30
CA GLU A 29 -10.72 7.83 -59.32
C GLU A 29 -9.70 8.49 -58.33
N GLU A 30 -9.86 8.22 -57.03
CA GLU A 30 -8.97 7.46 -56.11
C GLU A 30 -7.75 8.18 -55.49
N GLY A 31 -7.68 8.08 -54.15
CA GLY A 31 -6.61 8.60 -53.31
C GLY A 31 -6.95 8.48 -51.83
N GLU A 32 -6.57 7.34 -51.26
CA GLU A 32 -6.75 6.82 -49.90
C GLU A 32 -6.56 7.83 -48.75
N MET A 33 -7.39 7.74 -47.71
CA MET A 33 -7.12 8.28 -46.37
C MET A 33 -7.65 7.30 -45.31
N GLU A 34 -6.70 6.55 -44.76
CA GLU A 34 -6.46 6.24 -43.34
C GLU A 34 -7.68 6.01 -42.42
N GLU A 35 -7.87 4.75 -42.03
CA GLU A 35 -8.37 4.39 -40.70
C GLU A 35 -7.50 3.21 -40.21
N GLU A 36 -6.42 3.51 -39.48
CA GLU A 36 -5.70 2.51 -38.70
C GLU A 36 -6.41 2.37 -37.35
N ASP A 37 -7.12 1.26 -37.18
CA ASP A 37 -7.66 0.80 -35.91
C ASP A 37 -6.48 0.44 -34.97
N GLU A 38 -6.05 1.38 -34.14
CA GLU A 38 -5.24 1.08 -32.95
C GLU A 38 -6.18 0.78 -31.77
N ASP A 39 -6.68 -0.46 -31.71
CA ASP A 39 -7.19 -1.05 -30.47
C ASP A 39 -6.00 -1.26 -29.51
N SER A 40 -5.64 -0.22 -28.77
CA SER A 40 -4.88 -0.37 -27.54
C SER A 40 -5.84 -0.88 -26.47
N GLU A 41 -5.90 -2.20 -26.29
CA GLU A 41 -6.38 -2.79 -25.04
C GLU A 41 -5.42 -2.34 -23.94
N ASP A 42 -5.72 -1.18 -23.35
CA ASP A 42 -5.17 -0.77 -22.06
C ASP A 42 -5.73 -1.78 -21.06
N SER A 43 -4.95 -2.83 -20.85
CA SER A 43 -5.15 -3.77 -19.76
C SER A 43 -4.82 -3.00 -18.50
N ASP A 44 -5.79 -2.22 -18.02
CA ASP A 44 -5.90 -1.80 -16.63
C ASP A 44 -6.00 -3.09 -15.79
N GLU A 45 -4.87 -3.76 -15.59
CA GLU A 45 -4.70 -4.62 -14.43
C GLU A 45 -4.76 -3.68 -13.23
N GLU A 46 -5.98 -3.49 -12.71
CA GLU A 46 -6.24 -2.83 -11.44
C GLU A 46 -5.29 -3.44 -10.39
N GLU A 47 -4.24 -2.68 -10.05
CA GLU A 47 -3.24 -3.00 -9.04
C GLU A 47 -3.92 -2.92 -7.67
N ASP A 48 -4.61 -4.00 -7.31
CA ASP A 48 -5.49 -4.06 -6.14
C ASP A 48 -4.72 -4.26 -4.80
N GLY A 49 -3.39 -4.15 -4.84
CA GLY A 49 -2.52 -4.18 -3.66
C GLY A 49 -1.17 -3.53 -3.94
N ASP A 50 -0.76 -2.61 -3.07
CA ASP A 50 0.53 -1.93 -3.16
C ASP A 50 1.52 -2.60 -2.20
N ASP A 51 2.51 -3.30 -2.76
CA ASP A 51 3.71 -3.76 -2.04
C ASP A 51 4.85 -2.76 -2.33
N GLU A 52 4.99 -1.72 -1.50
CA GLU A 52 6.02 -0.68 -1.70
C GLU A 52 7.16 -0.83 -0.69
N ILE A 53 8.41 -0.71 -1.17
CA ILE A 53 9.58 -0.53 -0.30
C ILE A 53 10.07 0.90 -0.35
N VAL A 54 10.06 1.55 0.81
CA VAL A 54 10.65 2.88 0.99
C VAL A 54 12.09 2.73 1.50
N ASP A 55 13.04 3.34 0.79
CA ASP A 55 14.46 3.39 1.19
C ASP A 55 14.67 4.38 2.35
N GLU A 56 15.52 4.03 3.31
CA GLU A 56 15.80 4.80 4.54
C GLU A 56 16.26 6.24 4.26
N GLY A 57 16.86 6.52 3.10
CA GLY A 57 17.42 7.83 2.78
C GLY A 57 16.41 8.92 2.41
N THR A 58 15.11 8.62 2.39
CA THR A 58 14.07 9.58 1.99
C THR A 58 13.49 10.33 3.20
N GLN A 59 13.02 11.58 2.99
CA GLN A 59 12.34 12.34 4.05
C GLN A 59 11.12 11.61 4.62
N CYS A 60 10.42 10.83 3.79
CA CYS A 60 9.28 10.04 4.21
C CYS A 60 9.73 8.89 5.14
N ALA A 61 10.78 8.15 4.78
CA ALA A 61 11.31 7.07 5.61
C ALA A 61 11.74 7.55 6.99
N GLU A 62 12.39 8.72 7.09
CA GLU A 62 12.75 9.30 8.39
C GLU A 62 11.52 9.66 9.23
N GLN A 63 10.44 10.17 8.62
CA GLN A 63 9.19 10.43 9.34
C GLN A 63 8.52 9.14 9.83
N ILE A 64 8.53 8.08 9.01
CA ILE A 64 8.01 6.77 9.40
C ILE A 64 8.83 6.20 10.56
N LYS A 65 10.15 6.30 10.48
CA LYS A 65 11.08 5.89 11.54
C LYS A 65 10.79 6.61 12.86
N GLU A 66 10.69 7.94 12.84
CA GLU A 66 10.36 8.74 14.02
C GLU A 66 8.99 8.36 14.61
N LEU A 67 7.99 8.17 13.75
CA LEU A 67 6.64 7.75 14.17
C LEU A 67 6.69 6.41 14.91
N ILE A 68 7.32 5.40 14.30
CA ILE A 68 7.42 4.05 14.86
C ILE A 68 8.19 4.05 16.19
N LEU A 69 9.30 4.80 16.28
CA LEU A 69 10.03 4.97 17.54
C LEU A 69 9.15 5.61 18.63
N SER A 70 8.43 6.68 18.30
CA SER A 70 7.52 7.34 19.25
C SER A 70 6.40 6.41 19.72
N CYS A 71 5.89 5.54 18.83
CA CYS A 71 4.90 4.53 19.19
C CYS A 71 5.51 3.44 20.09
N CYS A 72 6.74 3.02 19.82
CA CYS A 72 7.47 2.08 20.66
C CYS A 72 7.70 2.65 22.06
N GLU A 73 8.12 3.91 22.19
CA GLU A 73 8.33 4.59 23.48
C GLU A 73 7.08 4.65 24.35
N LYS A 74 5.92 4.88 23.73
CA LYS A 74 4.63 4.98 24.45
C LYS A 74 4.09 3.63 24.92
N ASN A 75 4.42 2.54 24.22
CA ASN A 75 3.76 1.25 24.38
C ASN A 75 4.67 0.12 24.89
N CYS A 76 6.00 0.31 24.87
CA CYS A 76 6.97 -0.74 25.17
C CYS A 76 7.90 -0.38 26.33
N GLU A 77 8.65 -1.38 26.80
CA GLU A 77 9.74 -1.17 27.77
C GLU A 77 10.92 -0.42 27.13
N LYS A 78 11.69 0.30 27.94
CA LYS A 78 12.86 1.07 27.48
C LYS A 78 13.89 0.19 26.74
N SER A 79 14.07 -1.05 27.18
CA SER A 79 14.97 -2.02 26.54
C SER A 79 14.59 -2.31 25.09
N MET A 80 13.29 -2.35 24.78
CA MET A 80 12.78 -2.56 23.41
C MET A 80 13.04 -1.33 22.55
N VAL A 81 12.80 -0.13 23.08
CA VAL A 81 13.04 1.13 22.40
C VAL A 81 14.52 1.27 22.04
N GLU A 82 15.41 1.04 23.01
CA GLU A 82 16.86 1.09 22.79
C GLU A 82 17.33 0.08 21.73
N GLN A 83 16.74 -1.12 21.73
CA GLN A 83 17.04 -2.13 20.71
C GLN A 83 16.57 -1.71 19.31
N LEU A 84 15.36 -1.17 19.21
CA LEU A 84 14.78 -0.71 17.95
C LEU A 84 15.55 0.48 17.39
N ASP A 85 15.82 1.49 18.22
CA ASP A 85 16.61 2.68 17.86
C ASP A 85 18.02 2.30 17.37
N LYS A 86 18.68 1.37 18.08
CA LYS A 86 19.98 0.86 17.65
C LYS A 86 19.94 0.20 16.28
N LEU A 87 18.90 -0.58 15.98
CA LEU A 87 18.78 -1.28 14.70
C LEU A 87 18.46 -0.31 13.55
N LEU A 88 17.58 0.65 13.77
CA LEU A 88 17.20 1.65 12.74
C LEU A 88 18.29 2.70 12.47
N ASN A 89 19.30 2.81 13.35
CA ASN A 89 20.45 3.72 13.16
C ASN A 89 21.73 2.98 12.74
N ASP A 90 21.69 1.65 12.58
CA ASP A 90 22.85 0.86 12.18
C ASP A 90 23.07 0.91 10.66
N THR A 91 23.97 1.80 10.22
CA THR A 91 24.33 1.96 8.81
C THR A 91 24.97 0.72 8.18
N THR A 92 25.42 -0.25 8.98
CA THR A 92 25.96 -1.53 8.47
C THR A 92 24.87 -2.54 8.15
N LYS A 93 23.65 -2.35 8.68
CA LYS A 93 22.49 -3.21 8.53
C LYS A 93 21.25 -2.37 8.23
N PRO A 94 21.18 -1.76 7.04
CA PRO A 94 20.05 -0.90 6.66
C PRO A 94 18.72 -1.66 6.75
N VAL A 95 17.67 -0.96 7.16
CA VAL A 95 16.33 -1.48 7.35
C VAL A 95 15.40 -0.96 6.26
N GLY A 96 14.95 -1.82 5.35
CA GLY A 96 13.92 -1.43 4.38
C GLY A 96 12.55 -1.33 5.05
N PHE A 97 11.73 -0.35 4.67
CA PHE A 97 10.32 -0.33 5.08
C PHE A 97 9.53 -1.15 4.07
N LEU A 98 8.83 -2.20 4.51
CA LEU A 98 7.94 -3.00 3.67
C LEU A 98 6.50 -2.63 4.01
N LEU A 99 5.85 -1.90 3.10
CA LEU A 99 4.44 -1.54 3.18
C LEU A 99 3.68 -2.54 2.30
N SER A 100 2.85 -3.35 2.93
CA SER A 100 2.01 -4.33 2.24
C SER A 100 0.60 -4.14 2.77
N GLU A 101 -0.31 -3.70 1.92
CA GLU A 101 -1.72 -3.59 2.24
C GLU A 101 -2.57 -4.13 1.09
N ARG A 102 -3.57 -4.94 1.42
CA ARG A 102 -4.60 -5.35 0.47
C ARG A 102 -5.97 -4.91 0.95
N PHE A 103 -6.86 -4.60 0.01
CA PHE A 103 -8.25 -4.38 0.36
C PHE A 103 -8.90 -5.69 0.83
N ILE A 104 -9.94 -5.58 1.68
CA ILE A 104 -10.64 -6.74 2.25
C ILE A 104 -11.27 -7.65 1.17
N ASN A 105 -11.60 -7.08 0.01
CA ASN A 105 -12.20 -7.77 -1.11
C ASN A 105 -11.17 -8.47 -1.99
N VAL A 106 -9.88 -8.18 -1.81
CA VAL A 106 -8.80 -8.74 -2.62
C VAL A 106 -8.41 -10.10 -2.05
N PRO A 107 -8.44 -11.16 -2.86
CA PRO A 107 -8.21 -12.52 -2.39
C PRO A 107 -6.75 -12.72 -1.95
N PRO A 108 -6.49 -13.51 -0.89
CA PRO A 108 -5.14 -13.71 -0.34
C PRO A 108 -4.17 -14.40 -1.32
N GLN A 109 -4.68 -15.03 -2.38
CA GLN A 109 -3.89 -15.66 -3.44
C GLN A 109 -2.99 -14.67 -4.18
N ILE A 110 -3.31 -13.37 -4.15
CA ILE A 110 -2.55 -12.31 -4.83
C ILE A 110 -1.28 -11.91 -4.04
N ALA A 111 -1.26 -12.12 -2.72
CA ALA A 111 -0.12 -11.72 -1.88
C ALA A 111 1.20 -12.43 -2.28
N LEU A 112 1.13 -13.71 -2.66
CA LEU A 112 2.32 -14.46 -3.07
C LEU A 112 2.96 -13.94 -4.37
N PRO A 113 2.25 -13.82 -5.50
CA PRO A 113 2.83 -13.27 -6.72
C PRO A 113 3.33 -11.82 -6.53
N MET A 114 2.65 -10.99 -5.74
CA MET A 114 3.10 -9.63 -5.41
C MET A 114 4.47 -9.64 -4.71
N HIS A 115 4.61 -10.37 -3.60
CA HIS A 115 5.89 -10.46 -2.90
C HIS A 115 7.00 -11.07 -3.77
N GLN A 116 6.68 -12.05 -4.62
CA GLN A 116 7.64 -12.62 -5.57
C GLN A 116 8.10 -11.61 -6.61
N GLN A 117 7.18 -10.76 -7.09
CA GLN A 117 7.49 -9.70 -8.03
C GLN A 117 8.40 -8.66 -7.38
N LEU A 118 8.05 -8.18 -6.19
CA LEU A 118 8.89 -7.27 -5.40
C LEU A 118 10.30 -7.83 -5.17
N GLN A 119 10.43 -9.11 -4.81
CA GLN A 119 11.75 -9.75 -4.64
C GLN A 119 12.58 -9.75 -5.92
N LYS A 120 11.96 -9.94 -7.10
CA LYS A 120 12.66 -9.87 -8.39
C LYS A 120 13.12 -8.45 -8.69
N GLU A 121 12.27 -7.46 -8.47
CA GLU A 121 12.58 -6.05 -8.70
C GLU A 121 13.70 -5.55 -7.80
N LEU A 122 13.70 -5.92 -6.52
CA LEU A 122 14.81 -5.65 -5.60
C LEU A 122 16.11 -6.29 -6.10
N ALA A 123 16.04 -7.56 -6.51
CA ALA A 123 17.21 -8.28 -7.03
C ALA A 123 17.75 -7.64 -8.33
N GLU A 124 16.88 -7.09 -9.17
CA GLU A 124 17.27 -6.35 -10.38
C GLU A 124 17.84 -4.97 -10.05
N ALA A 125 17.23 -4.23 -9.12
CA ALA A 125 17.71 -2.93 -8.66
C ALA A 125 19.14 -3.04 -8.10
N HIS A 126 19.42 -4.09 -7.33
CA HIS A 126 20.77 -4.39 -6.84
C HIS A 126 21.77 -4.70 -7.97
N LYS A 127 21.35 -5.37 -9.04
CA LYS A 127 22.21 -5.67 -10.20
C LYS A 127 22.49 -4.44 -11.05
N THR A 128 21.52 -3.54 -11.15
CA THR A 128 21.54 -2.38 -12.05
C THR A 128 22.11 -1.11 -11.41
N ASN A 129 22.69 -1.20 -10.20
CA ASN A 129 23.18 -0.07 -9.39
C ASN A 129 22.14 1.05 -9.21
N LYS A 130 20.84 0.71 -9.27
CA LYS A 130 19.77 1.62 -8.86
C LYS A 130 19.92 1.88 -7.35
N PRO A 131 19.51 3.05 -6.84
CA PRO A 131 19.58 3.39 -5.42
C PRO A 131 18.54 2.62 -4.60
N CYS A 132 18.69 1.30 -4.52
CA CYS A 132 18.00 0.45 -3.56
C CYS A 132 19.10 -0.30 -2.81
N GLY A 133 19.38 0.15 -1.59
CA GLY A 133 20.40 -0.46 -0.73
C GLY A 133 20.00 -1.90 -0.36
N LYS A 134 20.99 -2.80 -0.25
CA LYS A 134 20.72 -4.16 0.23
C LYS A 134 20.27 -4.11 1.68
N CYS A 135 18.96 -4.23 1.89
CA CYS A 135 18.36 -4.24 3.22
C CYS A 135 18.74 -5.52 3.96
N TYR A 136 19.17 -5.39 5.22
CA TYR A 136 19.42 -6.54 6.09
C TYR A 136 18.16 -6.94 6.86
N PHE A 137 17.33 -5.95 7.19
CA PHE A 137 16.03 -6.14 7.81
C PHE A 137 14.94 -5.46 6.99
N TYR A 138 13.71 -5.93 7.17
CA TYR A 138 12.49 -5.26 6.74
C TYR A 138 11.67 -4.89 7.97
N LEU A 139 11.29 -3.63 8.08
CA LEU A 139 10.29 -3.18 9.03
C LEU A 139 8.91 -3.29 8.38
N PHE A 140 8.03 -4.07 9.00
CA PHE A 140 6.70 -4.36 8.50
C PHE A 140 5.65 -3.92 9.53
N VAL A 141 4.55 -3.32 9.07
CA VAL A 141 3.46 -2.85 9.93
C VAL A 141 2.14 -3.52 9.54
N SER A 142 1.68 -4.44 10.39
CA SER A 142 0.46 -5.22 10.20
C SER A 142 -0.75 -4.60 10.87
N LYS A 143 -1.93 -4.79 10.26
CA LYS A 143 -3.22 -4.56 10.93
C LYS A 143 -3.60 -5.82 11.72
N THR A 144 -3.84 -5.65 13.03
CA THR A 144 -4.15 -6.76 13.92
C THR A 144 -5.30 -6.41 14.87
N PHE A 145 -5.93 -7.42 15.44
CA PHE A 145 -7.09 -7.27 16.31
C PHE A 145 -6.94 -8.14 17.56
N VAL A 146 -7.46 -7.64 18.68
CA VAL A 146 -7.62 -8.44 19.90
C VAL A 146 -9.07 -8.35 20.36
N GLU A 147 -9.64 -9.48 20.77
CA GLU A 147 -10.99 -9.52 21.31
C GLU A 147 -11.09 -8.77 22.64
N VAL A 148 -12.11 -7.92 22.76
CA VAL A 148 -12.44 -7.22 23.99
C VAL A 148 -13.48 -8.05 24.75
N GLY A 149 -13.09 -8.63 25.89
CA GLY A 149 -14.04 -9.25 26.84
C GLY A 149 -13.75 -10.70 27.25
N LYS A 150 -12.83 -11.43 26.60
CA LYS A 150 -12.42 -12.77 27.07
C LYS A 150 -11.33 -12.69 28.14
N THR A 151 -11.58 -11.99 29.25
CA THR A 151 -10.84 -12.24 30.49
C THR A 151 -11.59 -13.29 31.31
N ASN A 152 -11.06 -14.52 31.28
CA ASN A 152 -11.42 -15.67 32.12
C ASN A 152 -12.65 -16.51 31.71
N SER A 153 -12.39 -17.57 30.96
CA SER A 153 -13.10 -18.84 31.11
C SER A 153 -12.12 -20.01 31.08
N LYS A 154 -11.53 -20.26 32.26
CA LYS A 154 -10.94 -21.53 32.75
C LYS A 154 -10.54 -22.58 31.69
N LYS A 155 -9.25 -22.60 31.30
CA LYS A 155 -8.49 -23.84 31.09
C LYS A 155 -6.97 -23.59 31.06
N LYS A 156 -6.30 -24.18 32.07
CA LYS A 156 -4.90 -24.64 32.14
C LYS A 156 -3.73 -23.72 31.71
N TRP A 157 -3.03 -23.25 32.75
CA TRP A 157 -1.62 -23.54 33.05
C TRP A 157 -0.56 -23.33 31.96
N ASN A 158 0.24 -22.28 32.19
CA ASN A 158 1.61 -22.01 31.77
C ASN A 158 1.88 -21.30 30.43
N ASN A 159 2.66 -20.23 30.57
CA ASN A 159 3.30 -19.36 29.58
C ASN A 159 2.43 -18.36 28.79
N GLN A 160 2.68 -17.08 29.12
CA GLN A 160 2.41 -15.84 28.40
C GLN A 160 0.94 -15.54 28.07
N LYS A 161 0.49 -14.38 28.55
CA LYS A 161 -0.70 -13.67 28.06
C LYS A 161 -0.58 -13.53 26.55
N LYS A 162 -1.13 -14.47 25.80
CA LYS A 162 -1.45 -14.30 24.39
C LYS A 162 -2.97 -14.11 24.38
N ASP A 163 -3.39 -12.86 24.59
CA ASP A 163 -4.65 -12.45 23.97
C ASP A 163 -4.50 -12.84 22.49
N GLU A 164 -5.45 -13.61 21.95
CA GLU A 164 -5.33 -14.21 20.62
C GLU A 164 -5.28 -13.08 19.58
N LEU A 165 -4.06 -12.69 19.21
CA LEU A 165 -3.78 -11.65 18.24
C LEU A 165 -4.18 -12.19 16.86
N MET A 166 -5.21 -11.60 16.26
CA MET A 166 -5.68 -11.96 14.93
C MET A 166 -5.13 -10.97 13.92
N PHE A 167 -4.67 -11.47 12.78
CA PHE A 167 -4.21 -10.64 11.67
C PHE A 167 -5.38 -10.33 10.74
N ALA A 168 -5.40 -9.12 10.17
CA ALA A 168 -6.33 -8.78 9.10
C ALA A 168 -6.09 -9.66 7.86
N ASN A 169 -4.82 -9.96 7.63
CA ASN A 169 -4.29 -10.70 6.49
C ASN A 169 -3.62 -11.97 7.02
N ALA A 170 -4.11 -13.15 6.64
CA ALA A 170 -3.64 -14.43 7.18
C ALA A 170 -2.17 -14.70 6.81
N GLU A 171 -1.75 -14.23 5.64
CA GLU A 171 -0.38 -14.30 5.13
C GLU A 171 0.64 -13.61 6.04
N GLU A 172 0.23 -12.54 6.75
CA GLU A 172 1.10 -11.78 7.65
C GLU A 172 1.49 -12.57 8.91
N GLU A 173 0.77 -13.66 9.24
CA GLU A 173 1.16 -14.55 10.34
C GLU A 173 2.53 -15.19 10.09
N PHE A 174 2.85 -15.52 8.84
CA PHE A 174 4.13 -16.13 8.48
C PHE A 174 5.30 -15.16 8.68
N PHE A 175 5.07 -13.86 8.39
CA PHE A 175 6.01 -12.78 8.67
C PHE A 175 6.18 -12.61 10.17
N TYR A 176 5.07 -12.60 10.91
CA TYR A 176 5.09 -12.48 12.36
C TYR A 176 5.89 -13.61 13.00
N GLU A 177 5.77 -14.86 12.56
CA GLU A 177 6.55 -15.98 13.10
C GLU A 177 8.07 -15.77 12.99
N LYS A 178 8.54 -15.21 11.87
CA LYS A 178 9.96 -15.06 11.54
C LYS A 178 10.58 -13.75 12.04
N ALA A 179 9.76 -12.80 12.49
CA ALA A 179 10.25 -11.53 13.01
C ALA A 179 11.10 -11.69 14.29
N VAL A 180 12.17 -10.91 14.38
CA VAL A 180 13.11 -10.87 15.52
C VAL A 180 12.62 -9.93 16.61
N LEU A 181 12.04 -8.80 16.21
CA LEU A 181 11.49 -7.79 17.12
C LEU A 181 10.01 -7.61 16.76
N LYS A 182 9.15 -7.57 17.78
CA LYS A 182 7.70 -7.44 17.61
C LYS A 182 7.14 -6.57 18.73
N PHE A 183 6.35 -5.58 18.38
CA PHE A 183 5.55 -4.86 19.37
C PHE A 183 4.25 -4.36 18.75
N ASN A 184 3.27 -4.10 19.61
CA ASN A 184 1.94 -3.73 19.18
C ASN A 184 1.61 -2.39 19.84
N TYR A 185 0.97 -1.50 19.10
CA TYR A 185 0.38 -0.29 19.67
C TYR A 185 -1.09 -0.20 19.30
N PRO A 186 -1.95 0.22 20.24
CA PRO A 186 -3.34 0.43 19.96
C PRO A 186 -3.51 1.63 19.04
N VAL A 187 -4.44 1.50 18.11
CA VAL A 187 -4.97 2.63 17.35
C VAL A 187 -6.33 2.91 17.96
N GLN A 188 -6.50 3.96 18.78
CA GLN A 188 -7.79 4.24 19.45
C GLN A 188 -8.30 5.68 19.30
N GLU A 189 -9.63 5.75 19.11
CA GLU A 189 -10.61 6.83 18.81
C GLU A 189 -10.83 7.29 17.36
N GLU A 190 -9.89 7.08 16.42
CA GLU A 190 -10.09 7.54 15.02
C GLU A 190 -10.69 6.49 14.06
N GLY A 191 -11.06 5.31 14.54
CA GLY A 191 -11.63 4.24 13.71
C GLY A 191 -12.77 3.49 14.40
N ASP A 192 -13.75 3.05 13.59
CA ASP A 192 -14.91 2.28 14.04
C ASP A 192 -14.48 1.02 14.81
N THR A 193 -15.15 0.76 15.94
CA THR A 193 -15.01 -0.50 16.67
C THR A 193 -15.37 -1.64 15.71
N CYS A 194 -14.39 -2.46 15.34
CA CYS A 194 -14.61 -3.56 14.42
C CYS A 194 -15.32 -4.69 15.17
N LEU A 195 -16.44 -5.15 14.63
CA LEU A 195 -17.11 -6.38 15.09
C LEU A 195 -16.46 -7.58 14.40
N GLY A 196 -16.60 -8.78 14.99
CA GLY A 196 -16.10 -10.05 14.44
C GLY A 196 -16.72 -10.50 13.10
N GLY A 197 -17.28 -9.57 12.32
CA GLY A 197 -17.72 -9.79 10.94
C GLY A 197 -19.05 -10.50 10.78
N ARG A 198 -19.75 -10.88 11.85
CA ARG A 198 -21.06 -11.55 11.77
C ARG A 198 -22.24 -10.59 11.79
N TRP A 199 -21.99 -9.31 12.07
CA TRP A 199 -23.00 -8.25 12.21
C TRP A 199 -24.13 -8.67 13.16
N SER A 200 -23.79 -9.48 14.16
CA SER A 200 -24.74 -10.06 15.10
C SER A 200 -24.62 -9.40 16.47
N PHE A 201 -25.69 -9.42 17.25
CA PHE A 201 -25.67 -8.93 18.63
C PHE A 201 -24.69 -9.70 19.52
N ASP A 202 -24.32 -10.91 19.12
CA ASP A 202 -23.36 -11.78 19.82
C ASP A 202 -21.91 -11.57 19.34
N ASP A 203 -21.67 -10.61 18.44
CA ASP A 203 -20.32 -10.33 17.96
C ASP A 203 -19.45 -9.79 19.08
N VAL A 204 -18.28 -10.42 19.24
CA VAL A 204 -17.30 -9.96 20.21
C VAL A 204 -16.67 -8.67 19.68
N PRO A 205 -16.69 -7.57 20.46
CA PRO A 205 -16.05 -6.34 20.04
C PRO A 205 -14.53 -6.54 19.93
N MET A 206 -13.93 -6.05 18.85
CA MET A 206 -12.48 -6.14 18.62
C MET A 206 -11.82 -4.79 18.84
N LYS A 207 -10.64 -4.80 19.44
CA LYS A 207 -9.77 -3.64 19.52
C LYS A 207 -8.71 -3.73 18.41
N PRO A 208 -8.66 -2.76 17.48
CA PRO A 208 -7.63 -2.72 16.46
C PRO A 208 -6.29 -2.29 17.05
N LEU A 209 -5.23 -2.93 16.57
CA LEU A 209 -3.84 -2.67 16.89
C LEU A 209 -3.04 -2.58 15.58
N ARG A 210 -1.93 -1.85 15.63
CA ARG A 210 -0.86 -1.98 14.64
C ARG A 210 0.25 -2.79 15.26
N THR A 211 0.65 -3.85 14.57
CA THR A 211 1.74 -4.73 15.00
C THR A 211 2.94 -4.43 14.12
N VAL A 212 3.99 -3.89 14.74
CA VAL A 212 5.26 -3.60 14.08
C VAL A 212 6.17 -4.79 14.29
N MET A 213 6.79 -5.24 13.21
CA MET A 213 7.68 -6.38 13.22
C MET A 213 8.93 -6.14 12.38
N LEU A 214 10.07 -6.59 12.88
CA LEU A 214 11.36 -6.48 12.19
C LEU A 214 11.80 -7.87 11.71
N ILE A 215 11.95 -8.02 10.40
CA ILE A 215 12.11 -9.30 9.74
C ILE A 215 13.48 -9.36 9.06
N PRO A 216 14.33 -10.35 9.36
CA PRO A 216 15.59 -10.51 8.66
C PRO A 216 15.38 -10.86 7.18
N HIS A 217 16.16 -10.26 6.29
CA HIS A 217 16.07 -10.52 4.85
C HIS A 217 16.29 -12.00 4.49
N ASP A 218 17.16 -12.72 5.22
CA ASP A 218 17.41 -14.15 4.99
C ASP A 218 16.19 -15.04 5.27
N LYS A 219 15.18 -14.53 6.00
CA LYS A 219 13.94 -15.25 6.29
C LYS A 219 12.86 -15.06 5.24
N MET A 220 13.01 -14.12 4.31
CA MET A 220 11.98 -13.83 3.31
C MET A 220 11.66 -15.04 2.44
N ASN A 221 12.66 -15.80 1.99
CA ASN A 221 12.43 -17.01 1.18
C ASN A 221 11.66 -18.08 1.97
N GLU A 222 12.01 -18.29 3.25
CA GLU A 222 11.30 -19.23 4.12
C GLU A 222 9.83 -18.82 4.33
N ILE A 223 9.54 -17.50 4.37
CA ILE A 223 8.18 -16.96 4.47
C ILE A 223 7.40 -17.26 3.19
N MET A 224 8.01 -16.99 2.02
CA MET A 224 7.37 -17.23 0.72
C MET A 224 7.05 -18.71 0.49
N ASP A 225 7.94 -19.61 0.92
CA ASP A 225 7.70 -21.05 0.83
C ASP A 225 6.49 -21.47 1.69
N LYS A 226 6.39 -20.97 2.93
CA LYS A 226 5.23 -21.21 3.79
C LYS A 226 3.93 -20.65 3.22
N LEU A 227 3.97 -19.44 2.68
CA LEU A 227 2.81 -18.82 2.04
C LEU A 227 2.35 -19.64 0.84
N LYS A 228 3.29 -20.13 0.02
CA LYS A 228 3.00 -21.02 -1.11
C LYS A 228 2.37 -22.34 -0.68
N GLU A 229 2.87 -22.96 0.37
CA GLU A 229 2.26 -24.17 0.95
C GLU A 229 0.84 -23.92 1.45
N HIS A 230 0.61 -22.78 2.11
CA HIS A 230 -0.70 -22.40 2.63
C HIS A 230 -1.75 -22.17 1.51
N LEU A 231 -1.34 -21.54 0.41
CA LEU A 231 -2.21 -21.25 -0.73
C LEU A 231 -2.43 -22.46 -1.67
N SER A 232 -1.66 -23.53 -1.53
CA SER A 232 -1.76 -24.74 -2.37
C SER A 232 -2.80 -25.75 -1.87
N VAL A 233 -3.45 -25.47 -0.74
CA VAL A 233 -4.48 -26.30 -0.09
C VAL A 233 -5.86 -25.79 -0.47
#